data_AF-A0A3C2E358-F1
#
_entry.id   AF-A0A3C2E358-F1
#
_cell.length_a   1.000
_cell.length_b   1.000
_cell.length_c   1.000
_cell.angle_alpha   90.00
_cell.angle_beta   90.00
_cell.angle_gamma   90.00
#
_symmetry.space_group_name_H-M   'P 1'
#
loop_
_entity.id
_entity.type
_entity.pdbx_description
1 polymer ?
#
loop_
_entity_poly.entity_id
_entity_poly.type
_entity_poly.pdbx_seq_one_letter_code
_entity_poly.pdbx_strand_id
1 'polypeptide(L)' 'MLGIGEKLPEFTVTGVKPKFMQHEQNGESAFEPITQDSFEGKWKVIFFYPK' A
#
# COMPACT_ATOMS: atom_id res chain seq x y z
N MET A 1 -6.91 2.03 -19.20
CA MET A 1 -5.56 2.45 -18.78
C MET A 1 -5.70 3.87 -18.26
N LEU A 2 -5.22 4.17 -17.06
CA LEU A 2 -5.29 5.54 -16.54
C LEU A 2 -4.28 6.43 -17.27
N GLY A 3 -4.68 7.66 -17.58
CA GLY A 3 -3.88 8.67 -18.24
C GLY A 3 -3.18 9.63 -17.26
N ILE A 4 -2.31 10.49 -17.79
CA ILE A 4 -1.69 11.56 -16.99
C ILE A 4 -2.76 12.58 -16.59
N GLY A 5 -2.78 12.96 -15.31
CA GLY A 5 -3.76 13.90 -14.74
C GLY A 5 -5.04 13.24 -14.24
N GLU A 6 -5.25 11.95 -14.54
CA GLU A 6 -6.34 11.19 -13.95
C GLU A 6 -6.01 10.79 -12.51
N LYS A 7 -7.02 10.79 -11.66
CA LYS A 7 -6.91 10.25 -10.30
C LYS A 7 -7.02 8.74 -10.34
N LEU A 8 -6.21 8.06 -9.53
CA LEU A 8 -6.43 6.65 -9.22
C LEU A 8 -7.83 6.47 -8.61
N PRO A 9 -8.58 5.43 -9.03
CA PRO A 9 -9.81 5.05 -8.36
C PRO A 9 -9.57 4.76 -6.88
N GLU A 10 -10.62 4.90 -6.06
CA GLU A 10 -10.53 4.51 -4.66
C GLU A 10 -10.12 3.04 -4.55
N PHE A 11 -9.23 2.75 -3.62
CA PHE A 11 -8.76 1.41 -3.37
C PHE A 11 -8.51 1.18 -1.89
N THR A 12 -8.64 -0.08 -1.49
CA THR A 12 -8.17 -0.61 -0.22
C THR A 12 -7.52 -1.95 -0.51
N VAL A 13 -6.23 -2.07 -0.21
CA VAL A 13 -5.47 -3.30 -0.40
C VAL A 13 -4.75 -3.68 0.89
N THR A 14 -4.50 -4.98 1.09
CA THR A 14 -3.66 -5.43 2.20
C THR A 14 -2.20 -5.26 1.83
N GLY A 15 -1.51 -4.33 2.51
CA GLY A 15 -0.07 -4.16 2.44
C GLY A 15 0.65 -5.03 3.46
N VAL A 16 1.93 -5.29 3.20
CA VAL A 16 2.85 -5.92 4.15
C VAL A 16 3.78 -4.83 4.68
N LYS A 17 3.73 -4.58 5.99
CA LYS A 17 4.60 -3.63 6.68
C LYS A 17 6.06 -3.99 6.44
N PRO A 18 6.93 -3.01 6.15
CA PRO A 18 8.36 -3.28 6.02
C PRO A 18 8.94 -3.74 7.35
N LYS A 19 10.02 -4.53 7.28
CA LYS A 19 10.81 -5.00 8.43
C LYS A 19 10.15 -6.03 9.35
N PHE A 20 8.95 -6.52 9.02
CA PHE A 20 8.38 -7.70 9.68
C PHE A 20 9.02 -8.97 9.12
N MET A 21 9.40 -9.90 10.01
CA MET A 21 9.94 -11.23 9.63
C MET A 21 8.94 -12.37 9.87
N GLN A 22 7.87 -12.09 10.62
CA GLN A 22 6.77 -13.00 10.92
C GLN A 22 5.44 -12.29 10.65
N HIS A 23 4.35 -13.04 10.49
CA HIS A 23 3.03 -12.47 10.25
C HIS A 23 2.51 -11.65 11.45
N GLU A 24 3.00 -11.94 12.65
CA GLU A 24 2.81 -11.16 13.86
C GLU A 24 4.16 -10.99 14.57
N GLN A 25 4.47 -9.80 15.06
CA GLN A 25 5.71 -9.51 15.78
C GLN A 25 5.47 -8.41 16.81
N ASN A 26 5.93 -8.62 18.05
CA ASN A 26 5.73 -7.68 19.17
C ASN A 26 4.25 -7.32 19.43
N GLY A 27 3.33 -8.25 19.16
CA GLY A 27 1.89 -8.02 19.31
C GLY A 27 1.25 -7.16 18.21
N GLU A 28 1.99 -6.88 17.13
CA GLU A 28 1.46 -6.20 15.94
C GLU A 28 1.37 -7.16 14.74
N SER A 29 0.35 -6.98 13.91
CA SER A 29 0.23 -7.66 12.62
C SER A 29 1.17 -7.03 11.58
N ALA A 30 1.80 -7.89 10.76
CA ALA A 30 2.56 -7.49 9.58
C ALA A 30 1.69 -6.94 8.45
N PHE A 31 0.37 -7.12 8.52
CA PHE A 31 -0.57 -6.70 7.50
C PHE A 31 -1.29 -5.42 7.90
N GLU A 32 -1.42 -4.49 6.96
CA GLU A 32 -2.16 -3.24 7.16
C GLU A 32 -3.00 -2.88 5.93
N PRO A 33 -4.13 -2.17 6.09
CA PRO A 33 -4.84 -1.61 4.96
C PRO A 33 -4.05 -0.42 4.38
N ILE A 34 -3.78 -0.46 3.09
CA ILE A 34 -3.28 0.69 2.32
C ILE A 34 -4.42 1.20 1.45
N THR A 35 -4.68 2.50 1.56
CA THR A 35 -5.74 3.21 0.81
C THR A 35 -5.15 4.37 0.01
N GLN A 36 -6.02 5.07 -0.72
CA GLN A 36 -5.67 6.30 -1.40
C GLN A 36 -5.14 7.40 -0.46
N ASP A 37 -5.54 7.38 0.82
CA ASP A 37 -5.21 8.39 1.83
C ASP A 37 -3.98 8.03 2.67
N SER A 38 -3.49 6.78 2.60
CA SER A 38 -2.27 6.37 3.29
C SER A 38 -1.08 7.26 2.90
N PHE A 39 -0.18 7.57 3.84
CA PHE A 39 1.02 8.40 3.58
C PHE A 39 0.71 9.83 3.11
N GLU A 40 -0.17 10.54 3.82
CA GLU A 40 -0.53 11.92 3.54
C GLU A 40 0.70 12.84 3.35
N GLY A 41 0.61 13.76 2.39
CA GLY A 41 1.68 14.71 2.06
C GLY A 41 2.85 14.11 1.26
N LYS A 42 2.81 12.82 0.92
CA LYS A 42 3.86 12.13 0.14
C LYS A 42 3.37 11.69 -1.23
N TRP A 43 4.31 11.64 -2.18
CA TRP A 43 4.09 10.97 -3.45
C TRP A 43 4.01 9.46 -3.26
N LYS A 44 3.00 8.82 -3.87
CA LYS A 44 2.90 7.37 -4.00
C LYS A 44 3.46 6.95 -5.36
N VAL A 45 4.47 6.09 -5.37
CA VAL A 45 5.01 5.49 -6.61
C VAL A 45 4.59 4.02 -6.63
N ILE A 46 3.71 3.66 -7.56
CA ILE A 46 3.07 2.33 -7.62
C ILE A 46 3.63 1.55 -8.80
N PHE A 47 4.21 0.39 -8.52
CA PHE A 47 4.74 -0.53 -9.52
C PHE A 47 3.95 -1.84 -9.50
N PHE A 48 3.53 -2.30 -10.67
CA PHE A 48 2.90 -3.60 -10.86
C PHE A 48 3.90 -4.54 -11.54
N TYR A 49 4.05 -5.76 -11.02
CA TYR A 49 4.88 -6.80 -11.61
C TYR A 49 4.10 -8.13 -11.64
N PRO A 50 4.35 -9.00 -12.64
CA PRO A 50 3.69 -10.30 -12.71
C PRO A 50 4.13 -11.21 -11.56
N LYS A 51 3.29 -12.18 -11.23
CA LYS A 51 3.62 -13.22 -10.26
C LYS A 51 4.64 -14.21 -10.81
#